data_AF-A0A522LJY8-F1
#
_entry.id   AF-A0A522LJY8-F1
#
_cell.length_a   1.000
_cell.length_b   1.000
_cell.length_c   1.000
_cell.angle_alpha   90.00
_cell.angle_beta   90.00
_cell.angle_gamma   90.00
#
_symmetry.space_group_name_H-M   'P 1'
#
loop_
_entity.id
_entity.type
_entity.pdbx_description
1 polymer ?
#
loop_
_entity_poly.entity_id
_entity_poly.type
_entity_poly.pdbx_seq_one_letter_code
_entity_poly.pdbx_strand_id
1 'polypeptide(L)'
;VILMNFIHNVWVAAPFLILLGGLGGFLVVPMNALLQHRGHNLMGSGRSIAVQNFNEQACILILGAFYSLSTGLGLSTSGAITTFGLVVAVMMWLIRHWYHNNRIKYRDEIDHLLAIARSDDLHG
;
A
#
# COMPACT_ATOMS: atom_id res chain seq x y z
N VAL A 1 -0.85 13.47 2.09
CA VAL A 1 -0.07 13.97 0.93
C VAL A 1 -0.60 15.31 0.43
N ILE A 2 -1.86 15.43 0.00
CA ILE A 2 -2.41 16.72 -0.51
C ILE A 2 -2.43 17.84 0.55
N LEU A 3 -2.73 17.50 1.82
CA LEU A 3 -2.64 18.44 2.96
C LEU A 3 -1.24 19.07 3.14
N MET A 4 -0.18 18.40 2.69
CA MET A 4 1.20 18.91 2.76
C MET A 4 1.38 20.16 1.88
N ASN A 5 0.57 20.30 0.82
CA ASN A 5 0.64 21.45 -0.09
C ASN A 5 0.27 22.78 0.58
N PHE A 6 -0.51 22.72 1.67
CA PHE A 6 -0.95 23.90 2.41
C PHE A 6 -0.03 24.26 3.58
N ILE A 7 0.95 23.39 3.92
CA ILE A 7 1.85 23.58 5.05
C ILE A 7 3.08 24.35 4.57
N HIS A 8 3.12 25.65 4.87
CA HIS A 8 4.23 26.54 4.53
C HIS A 8 5.18 26.81 5.71
N ASN A 9 4.84 26.32 6.91
CA ASN A 9 5.57 26.61 8.14
C ASN A 9 6.17 25.34 8.75
N VAL A 10 7.49 25.34 8.99
CA VAL A 10 8.26 24.21 9.53
C VAL A 10 7.71 23.73 10.88
N TRP A 11 7.21 24.66 11.71
CA TRP A 11 6.64 24.34 13.02
C TRP A 11 5.32 23.56 12.94
N VAL A 12 4.61 23.64 11.81
CA VAL A 12 3.39 22.86 11.54
C VAL A 12 3.74 21.56 10.80
N ALA A 13 4.77 21.60 9.95
CA ALA A 13 5.25 20.41 9.23
C ALA A 13 5.81 19.34 10.19
N ALA A 14 6.58 19.74 11.20
CA ALA A 14 7.18 18.82 12.16
C ALA A 14 6.14 17.93 12.91
N PRO A 15 5.11 18.47 13.60
CA PRO A 15 4.11 17.65 14.26
C PRO A 15 3.27 16.85 13.26
N PHE A 16 3.00 17.40 12.07
CA PHE A 16 2.30 16.67 11.01
C PHE A 16 3.08 15.44 10.54
N LEU A 17 4.40 15.58 10.34
CA LEU A 17 5.27 14.46 9.94
C LEU A 17 5.42 13.42 11.05
N ILE A 18 5.46 13.83 12.32
CA ILE A 18 5.47 12.90 13.46
C ILE A 18 4.18 12.07 13.46
N LEU A 19 3.02 12.69 13.31
CA LEU A 19 1.74 11.97 13.25
C LEU A 19 1.66 11.06 12.03
N LEU A 20 2.09 11.54 10.87
CA LEU A 20 2.11 10.75 9.63
C LEU A 20 3.05 9.55 9.75
N GLY A 21 4.25 9.74 10.31
CA GLY A 21 5.20 8.68 10.58
C GLY A 21 4.67 7.66 11.61
N GLY A 22 4.04 8.13 12.69
CA GLY A 22 3.41 7.27 13.69
C GLY A 22 2.28 6.43 13.10
N LEU A 23 1.37 7.04 12.34
CA LEU A 23 0.29 6.32 11.65
C LEU A 23 0.84 5.36 10.59
N GLY A 24 1.83 5.79 9.82
CA GLY A 24 2.48 4.96 8.81
C GLY A 24 3.13 3.72 9.42
N GLY A 25 3.91 3.89 10.49
CA GLY A 25 4.52 2.78 11.21
C GLY A 25 3.47 1.83 11.83
N PHE A 26 2.44 2.40 12.47
CA PHE A 26 1.37 1.61 13.09
C PHE A 26 0.58 0.77 12.07
N LEU A 27 0.46 1.22 10.82
CA LEU A 27 -0.27 0.49 9.78
C LEU A 27 0.63 -0.47 8.99
N VAL A 28 1.81 -0.02 8.56
CA VAL A 28 2.69 -0.79 7.65
C VAL A 28 3.33 -1.97 8.35
N VAL A 29 3.79 -1.80 9.60
CA VAL A 29 4.46 -2.88 10.36
C VAL A 29 3.57 -4.11 10.57
N PRO A 30 2.35 -4.00 11.13
CA PRO A 30 1.47 -5.16 11.29
C PRO A 30 0.99 -5.71 9.95
N MET A 31 0.78 -4.87 8.92
CA MET A 31 0.40 -5.35 7.60
C MET A 31 1.46 -6.27 7.00
N ASN A 32 2.74 -5.89 7.11
CA ASN A 32 3.85 -6.71 6.63
C ASN A 32 3.94 -8.02 7.41
N ALA A 33 3.79 -7.98 8.74
CA ALA A 33 3.75 -9.19 9.57
C ALA A 33 2.58 -10.13 9.20
N LEU A 34 1.37 -9.59 9.00
CA LEU A 34 0.18 -10.37 8.62
C LEU A 34 0.35 -11.02 7.24
N LEU A 35 0.87 -10.28 6.27
CA LEU A 35 1.14 -10.80 4.93
C LEU A 35 2.27 -11.86 4.98
N GLN A 36 3.24 -11.76 5.90
CA GLN A 36 4.28 -12.78 6.10
C GLN A 36 3.70 -14.05 6.68
N HIS A 37 2.83 -13.93 7.68
CA HIS A 37 2.13 -15.05 8.28
C HIS A 37 1.25 -15.78 7.26
N ARG A 38 0.43 -15.02 6.52
CA ARG A 38 -0.43 -15.54 5.45
C ARG A 38 0.39 -16.19 4.34
N GLY A 39 1.49 -15.56 3.94
CA GLY A 39 2.40 -16.11 2.95
C GLY A 39 3.17 -17.34 3.47
N HIS A 40 3.48 -17.42 4.76
CA HIS A 40 4.09 -18.61 5.36
C HIS A 40 3.12 -19.79 5.27
N ASN A 41 1.85 -19.57 5.63
CA ASN A 41 0.83 -20.63 5.57
C ASN A 41 0.55 -21.10 4.13
N LEU A 42 0.65 -20.20 3.14
CA LEU A 42 0.34 -20.50 1.74
C LEU A 42 1.54 -20.98 0.89
N MET A 43 2.76 -20.48 1.16
CA MET A 43 3.94 -20.67 0.31
C MET A 43 5.24 -20.97 1.08
N GLY A 44 5.22 -21.02 2.41
CA GLY A 44 6.39 -21.22 3.28
C GLY A 44 7.17 -19.93 3.56
N SER A 45 7.67 -19.80 4.80
CA SER A 45 8.30 -18.59 5.37
C SER A 45 9.29 -17.87 4.44
N GLY A 46 10.22 -18.61 3.83
CA GLY A 46 11.28 -18.01 3.02
C GLY A 46 10.75 -17.45 1.69
N ARG A 47 9.75 -18.09 1.10
CA ARG A 47 9.16 -17.65 -0.18
C ARG A 47 8.26 -16.45 0.01
N SER A 48 7.51 -16.38 1.11
CA SER A 48 6.65 -15.21 1.40
C SER A 48 7.44 -13.95 1.68
N ILE A 49 8.54 -14.05 2.44
CA ILE A 49 9.43 -12.92 2.72
C ILE A 49 10.07 -12.42 1.42
N ALA A 50 10.53 -13.33 0.55
CA ALA A 50 11.13 -12.96 -0.73
C ALA A 50 10.14 -12.23 -1.65
N VAL A 51 8.89 -12.72 -1.74
CA VAL A 51 7.86 -12.09 -2.58
C VAL A 51 7.44 -10.72 -2.05
N GLN A 52 7.35 -10.56 -0.73
CA GLN A 52 7.08 -9.25 -0.14
C GLN A 52 8.18 -8.24 -0.43
N ASN A 53 9.42 -8.62 -0.15
CA ASN A 53 10.55 -7.73 -0.38
C ASN A 53 10.64 -7.35 -1.86
N PHE A 54 10.48 -8.32 -2.77
CA PHE A 54 10.41 -8.03 -4.20
C PHE A 54 9.29 -7.03 -4.55
N ASN A 55 8.08 -7.23 -4.02
CA ASN A 55 6.95 -6.36 -4.31
C ASN A 55 7.13 -4.94 -3.75
N GLU A 56 7.65 -4.80 -2.52
CA GLU A 56 7.96 -3.50 -1.93
C GLU A 56 9.06 -2.77 -2.72
N GLN A 57 10.15 -3.46 -3.03
CA GLN A 57 11.27 -2.89 -3.78
C GLN A 57 10.87 -2.52 -5.21
N ALA A 58 10.05 -3.33 -5.88
CA ALA A 58 9.49 -3.00 -7.19
C ALA A 58 8.59 -1.77 -7.13
N CYS A 59 7.75 -1.64 -6.09
CA CYS A 59 6.90 -0.47 -5.89
C CYS A 59 7.74 0.80 -5.67
N ILE A 60 8.76 0.74 -4.82
CA ILE A 60 9.69 1.86 -4.59
C ILE A 60 10.40 2.25 -5.90
N LEU A 61 10.84 1.26 -6.69
CA LEU A 61 11.51 1.51 -7.96
C LEU A 61 10.57 2.19 -8.98
N ILE A 62 9.33 1.70 -9.13
CA ILE A 62 8.34 2.27 -10.04
C ILE A 62 7.98 3.70 -9.62
N LEU A 63 7.72 3.92 -8.33
CA LEU A 63 7.42 5.25 -7.81
C LEU A 63 8.63 6.19 -7.94
N GLY A 64 9.85 5.71 -7.67
CA GLY A 64 11.08 6.47 -7.85
C GLY A 64 11.34 6.84 -9.31
N ALA A 65 11.11 5.92 -10.24
CA ALA A 65 11.20 6.18 -11.68
C ALA A 65 10.15 7.22 -12.12
N PHE A 66 8.92 7.10 -11.63
CA PHE A 66 7.86 8.07 -11.89
C PHE A 66 8.19 9.46 -11.33
N TYR A 67 8.80 9.53 -10.13
CA TYR A 67 9.28 10.78 -9.54
C TYR A 67 10.40 11.40 -10.39
N SER A 68 11.41 10.61 -10.75
CA SER A 68 12.54 11.05 -11.56
C SER A 68 12.08 11.61 -12.92
N LEU A 69 11.17 10.90 -13.60
CA LEU A 69 10.56 11.37 -14.85
C LEU A 69 9.78 12.67 -14.64
N SER A 70 8.99 12.76 -13.56
CA SER A 70 8.22 13.97 -13.25
C SER A 70 9.12 15.18 -13.01
N THR A 71 10.25 15.00 -12.30
CA THR A 71 11.24 16.05 -12.09
C THR A 71 12.00 16.41 -13.36
N GLY A 72 12.33 15.42 -14.21
CA GLY A 72 13.01 15.64 -15.49
C GLY A 72 12.16 16.42 -16.51
N LEU A 73 10.83 16.32 -16.40
CA LEU A 73 9.87 17.09 -17.22
C LEU A 73 9.58 18.50 -16.65
N GLY A 74 10.21 18.91 -15.56
CA GLY A 74 10.09 20.26 -15.00
C GLY A 74 8.76 20.56 -14.30
N LEU A 75 8.05 19.53 -13.81
CA LEU A 75 6.80 19.73 -13.07
C LEU A 75 7.04 20.52 -11.78
N SER A 76 6.20 21.54 -11.56
CA SER A 76 6.16 22.27 -10.29
C SER A 76 5.95 21.31 -9.11
N THR A 77 6.59 21.58 -7.97
CA THR A 77 6.51 20.77 -6.74
C THR A 77 5.07 20.48 -6.34
N SER A 78 4.15 21.45 -6.48
CA SER A 78 2.73 21.25 -6.18
C SER A 78 2.04 20.33 -7.19
N GLY A 79 2.43 20.40 -8.46
CA GLY A 79 1.97 19.49 -9.50
C GLY A 79 2.44 18.06 -9.24
N ALA A 80 3.71 17.87 -8.92
CA ALA A 80 4.28 16.55 -8.61
C ALA A 80 3.59 15.88 -7.41
N ILE A 81 3.41 16.59 -6.30
CA ILE A 81 2.75 16.06 -5.09
C ILE A 81 1.30 15.66 -5.39
N THR A 82 0.58 16.47 -6.16
CA THR A 82 -0.82 16.21 -6.52
C THR A 82 -0.92 14.99 -7.44
N THR A 83 -0.08 14.91 -8.47
CA THR A 83 -0.04 13.77 -9.39
C THR A 83 0.27 12.47 -8.65
N PHE A 84 1.24 12.45 -7.74
CA PHE A 84 1.52 11.28 -6.90
C PHE A 84 0.32 10.86 -6.06
N GLY A 85 -0.31 11.81 -5.37
CA GLY A 85 -1.50 11.53 -4.57
C GLY A 85 -2.64 10.97 -5.40
N LEU A 86 -2.86 11.51 -6.60
CA LEU A 86 -3.90 11.09 -7.51
C LEU A 86 -3.63 9.70 -8.10
N VAL A 87 -2.40 9.41 -8.51
CA VAL A 87 -2.00 8.07 -9.00
C VAL A 87 -2.27 7.02 -7.93
N VAL A 88 -1.84 7.25 -6.69
CA VAL A 88 -2.09 6.29 -5.58
C VAL A 88 -3.59 6.13 -5.32
N ALA A 89 -4.35 7.22 -5.30
CA ALA A 89 -5.80 7.18 -5.07
C ALA A 89 -6.55 6.42 -6.18
N VAL A 90 -6.20 6.67 -7.45
CA VAL A 90 -6.75 5.95 -8.61
C VAL A 90 -6.41 4.47 -8.53
N MET A 91 -5.18 4.12 -8.16
CA MET A 91 -4.76 2.72 -8.10
C MET A 91 -5.47 1.95 -6.97
N MET A 92 -5.64 2.58 -5.81
CA MET A 92 -6.49 2.03 -4.73
C MET A 92 -7.95 1.88 -5.15
N TRP A 93 -8.49 2.84 -5.90
CA TRP A 93 -9.85 2.77 -6.44
C TRP A 93 -10.01 1.63 -7.44
N LEU A 94 -9.06 1.44 -8.35
CA LEU A 94 -9.05 0.33 -9.31
C LEU A 94 -9.00 -1.03 -8.60
N ILE A 95 -8.15 -1.18 -7.57
CA ILE A 95 -8.09 -2.40 -6.76
C ILE A 95 -9.44 -2.64 -6.07
N ARG A 96 -10.04 -1.60 -5.47
CA ARG A 96 -11.37 -1.72 -4.84
C ARG A 96 -12.44 -2.11 -5.86
N HIS A 97 -12.42 -1.49 -7.04
CA HIS A 97 -13.39 -1.77 -8.10
C HIS A 97 -13.24 -3.21 -8.60
N TRP A 98 -12.01 -3.67 -8.82
CA TRP A 98 -11.70 -5.05 -9.17
C TRP A 98 -12.17 -6.03 -8.09
N TYR A 99 -11.88 -5.75 -6.82
CA TYR A 99 -12.34 -6.56 -5.69
C TYR A 99 -13.87 -6.67 -5.62
N HIS A 100 -14.57 -5.55 -5.83
CA HIS A 100 -16.02 -5.53 -5.83
C HIS A 100 -16.60 -6.36 -6.99
N ASN A 101 -16.03 -6.22 -8.19
CA ASN A 101 -16.44 -7.00 -9.35
C ASN A 101 -16.16 -8.50 -9.14
N ASN A 102 -15.02 -8.85 -8.53
CA ASN A 102 -14.70 -10.23 -8.18
C ASN A 102 -15.67 -10.81 -7.14
N ARG A 103 -16.10 -10.03 -6.13
CA ARG A 103 -17.12 -10.47 -5.16
C ARG A 103 -18.47 -10.82 -5.78
N ILE A 104 -18.85 -10.14 -6.86
CA ILE A 104 -20.12 -10.39 -7.55
C ILE A 104 -19.99 -11.62 -8.45
N LYS A 105 -18.86 -11.74 -9.19
CA LYS A 105 -18.67 -12.79 -10.18
C LYS A 105 -18.20 -14.13 -9.61
N TYR A 106 -17.41 -14.12 -8.54
CA TYR A 106 -16.80 -15.31 -7.91
C TYR A 106 -17.20 -15.42 -6.44
N ARG A 107 -18.49 -15.21 -6.14
CA ARG A 107 -18.99 -15.11 -4.77
C ARG A 107 -18.73 -16.37 -3.95
N ASP A 108 -19.04 -17.54 -4.53
CA ASP A 108 -18.88 -18.84 -3.86
C ASP A 108 -17.39 -19.19 -3.60
N GLU A 109 -16.51 -18.86 -4.55
CA GLU A 109 -15.07 -19.09 -4.42
C GLU A 109 -14.45 -18.14 -3.38
N ILE A 110 -14.88 -16.88 -3.34
CA ILE A 110 -14.44 -15.92 -2.30
C ILE A 110 -14.96 -16.32 -0.93
N ASP A 111 -16.22 -16.77 -0.82
CA ASP A 111 -16.79 -17.22 0.44
C ASP A 111 -16.08 -18.51 0.93
N HIS A 112 -15.68 -19.41 0.03
CA HIS A 112 -14.86 -20.57 0.35
C HIS A 112 -13.44 -20.19 0.80
N LEU A 113 -12.77 -19.27 0.10
CA LEU A 113 -11.43 -18.76 0.47
C LEU A 113 -11.47 -18.00 1.82
N LEU A 114 -12.54 -17.27 2.09
CA LEU A 114 -12.75 -16.61 3.39
C LEU A 114 -13.02 -17.60 4.51
N ALA A 115 -13.72 -18.71 4.22
CA ALA A 115 -13.93 -19.79 5.17
C ALA A 115 -12.60 -20.48 5.53
N ILE A 116 -11.77 -20.81 4.54
CA ILE A 116 -10.41 -21.37 4.74
C ILE A 116 -9.56 -20.39 5.56
N ALA A 117 -9.55 -19.11 5.18
CA ALA A 117 -8.82 -18.06 5.90
C ALA A 117 -9.23 -17.93 7.38
N ARG A 118 -10.51 -18.16 7.69
CA ARG A 118 -11.04 -18.09 9.07
C ARG A 118 -10.73 -19.37 9.86
N SER A 119 -10.65 -20.53 9.21
CA SER A 119 -10.31 -21.80 9.87
C SER A 119 -8.81 -21.97 10.13
N ASP A 120 -7.95 -21.29 9.37
CA ASP A 120 -6.50 -21.27 9.60
C ASP A 120 -6.12 -20.60 10.94
N ASP A 121 -6.91 -19.61 11.40
CA ASP A 121 -6.72 -19.00 12.73
C ASP A 121 -7.13 -19.93 13.90
N LEU A 122 -7.83 -21.04 13.63
CA LEU A 122 -8.32 -21.98 14.65
C LEU A 122 -7.37 -23.17 14.92
N HIS A 123 -6.27 -23.32 14.17
CA HIS A 123 -5.27 -24.37 14.36
C HIS A 123 -3.90 -23.83 14.79
N GLY A 124 -3.90 -22.79 15.63
CA GLY A 124 -2.75 -22.35 16.44
C GLY A 124 -2.86 -22.85 17.87
#